data_AF-A0A354XTX8-F1
#
_entry.id   AF-A0A354XTX8-F1
#
_cell.length_a   1.000
_cell.length_b   1.000
_cell.length_c   1.000
_cell.angle_alpha   90.00
_cell.angle_beta   90.00
_cell.angle_gamma   90.00
#
_symmetry.space_group_name_H-M   'P 1'
#
loop_
_entity.id
_entity.type
_entity.pdbx_description
1 polymer ?
#
loop_
_entity_poly.entity_id
_entity_poly.type
_entity_poly.pdbx_seq_one_letter_code
_entity_poly.pdbx_strand_id
1 'polypeptide(L)'
;MIYACSSSKKAQIDTIGEDSLKREQTIVPDTFVLPYIPEEMTNSDARAVYLVMHYWDRFDFSDEKLTLRPEITEQAFVDYINILSYVPFDRTKESLNYTLRKAEANNTMYTYFGTLFDKYFYGANSPFRNEEFYIPVLQELVNS
;
A
#
# COMPACT_ATOMS: atom_id res chain seq x y z
N MET A 1 58.80 11.82 -5.87
CA MET A 1 58.06 12.33 -4.71
C MET A 1 56.71 12.82 -5.24
N ILE A 2 55.63 12.26 -4.68
CA ILE A 2 54.22 12.71 -4.70
C ILE A 2 53.49 12.96 -6.05
N TYR A 3 52.53 12.06 -6.32
CA TYR A 3 51.36 12.27 -7.17
C TYR A 3 50.48 13.39 -6.60
N ALA A 4 49.86 14.19 -7.48
CA ALA A 4 48.69 14.99 -7.13
C ALA A 4 47.81 15.24 -8.37
N CYS A 5 46.81 14.39 -8.56
CA CYS A 5 45.61 14.73 -9.34
C CYS A 5 44.74 15.64 -8.47
N SER A 6 44.51 16.89 -8.90
CA SER A 6 43.56 17.77 -8.22
C SER A 6 42.18 17.70 -8.89
N SER A 7 41.25 17.26 -8.05
CA SER A 7 39.81 17.10 -8.18
C SER A 7 39.07 18.22 -8.94
N SER A 8 38.19 17.80 -9.86
CA SER A 8 36.97 18.53 -10.21
C SER A 8 35.89 17.51 -10.54
N LYS A 9 35.12 17.11 -9.53
CA LYS A 9 33.82 16.45 -9.76
C LYS A 9 32.77 17.08 -8.86
N LYS A 10 32.04 18.01 -9.48
CA LYS A 10 30.71 18.46 -9.07
C LYS A 10 29.81 17.22 -9.12
N ALA A 11 29.34 16.76 -7.97
CA ALA A 11 28.41 15.64 -7.89
C ALA A 11 27.07 16.07 -8.50
N GLN A 12 26.82 15.59 -9.71
CA GLN A 12 25.53 15.57 -10.35
C GLN A 12 24.78 14.42 -9.70
N ILE A 13 23.79 14.75 -8.86
CA ILE A 13 22.86 13.77 -8.31
C ILE A 13 21.95 13.41 -9.48
N ASP A 14 22.35 12.36 -10.20
CA ASP A 14 21.54 11.75 -11.23
C ASP A 14 20.31 11.14 -10.57
N THR A 15 19.16 11.66 -10.97
CA THR A 15 17.84 11.07 -10.80
C THR A 15 17.90 9.65 -11.36
N ILE A 16 18.08 8.66 -10.49
CA ILE A 16 17.89 7.26 -10.85
C ILE A 16 16.39 7.12 -11.14
N GLY A 17 16.08 6.90 -12.42
CA GLY A 17 14.71 6.78 -12.91
C GLY A 17 13.96 5.66 -12.21
N GLU A 18 12.79 5.98 -11.69
CA GLU A 18 11.80 5.05 -11.11
C GLU A 18 11.15 4.13 -12.17
N ASP A 19 11.55 4.25 -13.44
CA ASP A 19 10.84 3.64 -14.57
C ASP A 19 11.27 2.18 -14.85
N SER A 20 12.46 1.76 -14.42
CA SER A 20 13.03 0.46 -14.81
C SER A 20 12.67 -0.73 -13.91
N LEU A 21 11.89 -0.55 -12.83
CA LEU A 21 11.54 -1.63 -11.88
C LEU A 21 10.08 -2.09 -11.95
N LYS A 22 9.24 -1.49 -12.80
CA LYS A 22 7.83 -1.87 -12.93
C LYS A 22 7.68 -3.05 -13.87
N ARG A 23 7.79 -4.27 -13.34
CA ARG A 23 7.11 -5.42 -13.96
C ARG A 23 5.61 -5.13 -13.96
N GLU A 24 4.98 -5.17 -15.13
CA GLU A 24 3.51 -5.08 -15.23
C GLU A 24 2.90 -6.22 -14.41
N GLN A 25 2.22 -5.87 -13.32
CA GLN A 25 1.53 -6.84 -12.47
C GLN A 25 0.09 -6.95 -12.95
N THR A 26 -0.37 -8.18 -13.18
CA THR A 26 -1.74 -8.43 -13.64
C THR A 26 -2.67 -8.70 -12.46
N ILE A 27 -3.91 -8.23 -12.60
CA ILE A 27 -5.02 -8.59 -11.73
C ILE A 27 -5.22 -10.11 -11.73
N VAL A 28 -5.42 -10.70 -10.55
CA VAL A 28 -5.69 -12.14 -10.40
C VAL A 28 -7.13 -12.33 -9.90
N PRO A 29 -7.99 -12.99 -10.67
CA PRO A 29 -9.36 -13.26 -10.23
C PRO A 29 -9.39 -14.27 -9.08
N ASP A 30 -10.39 -14.14 -8.20
CA ASP A 30 -10.82 -15.20 -7.28
C ASP A 30 -9.78 -15.63 -6.22
N THR A 31 -8.72 -14.84 -6.02
CA THR A 31 -7.70 -15.03 -4.98
C THR A 31 -6.98 -13.71 -4.70
N PHE A 32 -6.25 -13.64 -3.59
CA PHE A 32 -5.37 -12.50 -3.29
C PHE A 32 -3.91 -12.91 -3.45
N VAL A 33 -3.14 -12.12 -4.21
CA VAL A 33 -1.71 -12.39 -4.44
C VAL A 33 -0.91 -11.13 -4.18
N LEU A 34 0.11 -11.27 -3.33
CA LEU A 34 1.04 -10.18 -3.02
C LEU A 34 1.77 -9.68 -4.27
N PRO A 35 2.18 -8.39 -4.28
CA PRO A 35 2.96 -7.84 -5.37
C PRO A 35 4.32 -8.51 -5.45
N TYR A 36 4.88 -8.54 -6.66
CA TYR A 36 6.27 -8.94 -6.84
C TYR A 36 7.19 -7.82 -6.35
N ILE A 37 8.03 -8.10 -5.35
CA ILE A 37 9.05 -7.16 -4.88
C ILE A 37 10.36 -7.45 -5.65
N PRO A 38 10.95 -6.45 -6.32
CA PRO A 38 12.23 -6.60 -7.00
C PRO A 38 13.32 -7.21 -6.11
N GLU A 39 14.06 -8.19 -6.64
CA GLU A 39 15.16 -8.85 -5.92
C GLU A 39 16.34 -7.90 -5.69
N GLU A 40 16.50 -6.90 -6.56
CA GLU A 40 17.48 -5.83 -6.45
C GLU A 40 17.20 -4.93 -5.24
N MET A 41 15.95 -4.89 -4.78
CA MET A 41 15.57 -4.15 -3.58
C MET A 41 15.92 -4.98 -2.33
N THR A 42 17.14 -4.77 -1.83
CA THR A 42 17.69 -5.53 -0.69
C THR A 42 17.44 -4.90 0.67
N ASN A 43 17.20 -3.58 0.73
CA ASN A 43 16.94 -2.86 1.98
C ASN A 43 15.55 -3.22 2.54
N SER A 44 15.48 -3.68 3.80
CA SER A 44 14.24 -4.14 4.44
C SER A 44 13.14 -3.08 4.48
N ASP A 45 13.49 -1.84 4.80
CA ASP A 45 12.52 -0.76 5.01
C ASP A 45 11.94 -0.32 3.67
N ALA A 46 12.79 -0.22 2.64
CA ALA A 46 12.36 0.04 1.27
C ALA A 46 11.41 -1.05 0.77
N ARG A 47 11.69 -2.33 1.08
CA ARG A 47 10.82 -3.46 0.73
C ARG A 47 9.47 -3.39 1.45
N ALA A 48 9.46 -3.03 2.74
CA ALA A 48 8.23 -2.86 3.51
C ALA A 48 7.36 -1.73 2.95
N VAL A 49 7.96 -0.57 2.64
CA VAL A 49 7.28 0.56 1.99
C VAL A 49 6.76 0.16 0.62
N TYR A 50 7.56 -0.54 -0.20
CA TYR A 50 7.10 -1.03 -1.50
C TYR A 50 5.90 -1.96 -1.36
N LEU A 51 5.97 -2.91 -0.43
CA LEU A 51 4.91 -3.87 -0.20
C LEU A 51 3.57 -3.19 0.11
N VAL A 52 3.54 -2.22 1.03
CA VAL A 52 2.29 -1.54 1.40
C VAL A 52 1.76 -0.66 0.27
N MET A 53 2.64 -0.03 -0.53
CA MET A 53 2.22 0.84 -1.63
C MET A 53 1.69 0.07 -2.84
N HIS A 54 2.14 -1.18 -3.02
CA HIS A 54 1.74 -2.04 -4.14
C HIS A 54 0.82 -3.20 -3.71
N TYR A 55 0.41 -3.24 -2.44
CA TYR A 55 -0.29 -4.38 -1.84
C TYR A 55 -1.53 -4.79 -2.64
N TRP A 56 -2.28 -3.80 -3.10
CA TRP A 56 -3.55 -3.98 -3.79
C TRP A 56 -3.47 -3.96 -5.33
N ASP A 57 -2.28 -3.88 -5.92
CA ASP A 57 -2.13 -3.67 -7.37
C ASP A 57 -2.70 -4.82 -8.21
N ARG A 58 -2.82 -6.01 -7.63
CA ARG A 58 -3.32 -7.22 -8.29
C ARG A 58 -4.75 -7.59 -7.90
N PHE A 59 -5.38 -6.77 -7.05
CA PHE A 59 -6.75 -6.95 -6.59
C PHE A 59 -7.72 -6.18 -7.51
N ASP A 60 -8.81 -6.84 -7.91
CA ASP A 60 -9.83 -6.22 -8.76
C ASP A 60 -10.88 -5.48 -7.93
N PHE A 61 -10.70 -4.17 -7.75
CA PHE A 61 -11.70 -3.35 -7.06
C PHE A 61 -13.01 -3.17 -7.85
N SER A 62 -13.03 -3.52 -9.14
CA SER A 62 -14.26 -3.45 -9.94
C SER A 62 -15.16 -4.67 -9.79
N ASP A 63 -14.62 -5.81 -9.34
CA ASP A 63 -15.37 -7.05 -9.10
C ASP A 63 -16.04 -7.04 -7.73
N GLU A 64 -17.29 -6.57 -7.69
CA GLU A 64 -18.08 -6.53 -6.46
C GLU A 64 -18.33 -7.91 -5.82
N LYS A 65 -18.18 -9.02 -6.55
CA LYS A 65 -18.36 -10.36 -5.98
C LYS A 65 -17.32 -10.66 -4.90
N LEU A 66 -16.16 -10.01 -4.94
CA LEU A 66 -15.13 -10.14 -3.92
C LEU A 66 -15.57 -9.59 -2.56
N THR A 67 -16.59 -8.72 -2.50
CA THR A 67 -17.21 -8.28 -1.23
C THR A 67 -17.97 -9.41 -0.52
N LEU A 68 -18.38 -10.45 -1.25
CA LEU A 68 -19.06 -11.63 -0.73
C LEU A 68 -18.09 -12.77 -0.39
N ARG A 69 -16.77 -12.52 -0.50
CA ARG A 69 -15.69 -13.48 -0.26
C ARG A 69 -14.78 -13.01 0.87
N PRO A 70 -15.26 -12.95 2.12
CA PRO A 70 -14.47 -12.47 3.25
C PRO A 70 -13.19 -13.31 3.48
N GLU A 71 -13.22 -14.60 3.13
CA GLU A 71 -12.05 -15.48 3.18
C GLU A 71 -10.90 -15.04 2.25
N ILE A 72 -11.19 -14.17 1.28
CA ILE A 72 -10.18 -13.52 0.43
C ILE A 72 -10.00 -12.07 0.86
N THR A 73 -11.04 -11.26 0.74
CA THR A 73 -10.89 -9.80 0.79
C THR A 73 -10.66 -9.30 2.22
N GLU A 74 -11.43 -9.81 3.18
CA GLU A 74 -11.26 -9.42 4.58
C GLU A 74 -9.97 -9.99 5.15
N GLN A 75 -9.60 -11.23 4.79
CA GLN A 75 -8.30 -11.79 5.17
C GLN A 75 -7.14 -10.95 4.62
N ALA A 76 -7.17 -10.62 3.31
CA ALA A 76 -6.16 -9.76 2.70
C ALA A 76 -6.11 -8.37 3.34
N PHE A 77 -7.26 -7.81 3.73
CA PHE A 77 -7.35 -6.55 4.44
C PHE A 77 -6.74 -6.62 5.85
N VAL A 78 -6.99 -7.69 6.61
CA VAL A 78 -6.38 -7.89 7.93
C VAL A 78 -4.86 -8.00 7.82
N ASP A 79 -4.38 -8.74 6.83
CA ASP A 79 -2.94 -8.89 6.58
C ASP A 79 -2.32 -7.53 6.18
N TYR A 80 -3.02 -6.74 5.37
CA TYR A 80 -2.64 -5.37 5.00
C TYR A 80 -2.50 -4.46 6.21
N ILE A 81 -3.52 -4.35 7.06
CA ILE A 81 -3.46 -3.43 8.21
C ILE A 81 -2.42 -3.87 9.25
N ASN A 82 -2.13 -5.16 9.34
CA ASN A 82 -1.07 -5.67 10.20
C ASN A 82 0.31 -5.17 9.73
N ILE A 83 0.57 -5.18 8.42
CA ILE A 83 1.86 -4.77 7.88
C ILE A 83 2.07 -3.23 7.85
N LEU A 84 1.00 -2.45 7.92
CA LEU A 84 1.07 -0.97 8.00
C LEU A 84 1.85 -0.47 9.22
N SER A 85 1.96 -1.28 10.28
CA SER A 85 2.72 -0.92 11.49
C SER A 85 4.24 -0.94 11.31
N TYR A 86 4.74 -1.52 10.20
CA TYR A 86 6.18 -1.63 9.93
C TYR A 86 6.74 -0.53 9.04
N VAL A 87 5.92 0.45 8.63
CA VAL A 87 6.35 1.55 7.77
C VAL A 87 6.12 2.90 8.47
N PRO A 88 6.82 3.98 8.07
CA PRO A 88 6.57 5.30 8.60
C PRO A 88 5.11 5.73 8.39
N PHE A 89 4.53 6.42 9.38
CA PHE A 89 3.11 6.81 9.37
C PHE A 89 2.69 7.60 8.12
N ASP A 90 3.57 8.43 7.56
CA ASP A 90 3.29 9.14 6.32
C ASP A 90 3.03 8.18 5.14
N ARG A 91 3.76 7.06 5.07
CA ARG A 91 3.55 6.00 4.07
C ARG A 91 2.32 5.17 4.37
N THR A 92 2.03 4.91 5.65
CA THR A 92 0.78 4.30 6.07
C THR A 92 -0.42 5.11 5.59
N LYS A 93 -0.44 6.41 5.87
CA LYS A 93 -1.49 7.34 5.41
C LYS A 93 -1.65 7.32 3.89
N GLU A 94 -0.54 7.40 3.17
CA GLU A 94 -0.55 7.36 1.70
C GLU A 94 -1.19 6.08 1.16
N SER A 95 -0.79 4.94 1.70
CA SER A 95 -1.31 3.61 1.31
C SER A 95 -2.80 3.43 1.66
N LEU A 96 -3.24 3.93 2.83
CA LEU A 96 -4.66 3.93 3.23
C LEU A 96 -5.53 4.72 2.26
N ASN A 97 -5.14 5.95 1.94
CA ASN A 97 -5.88 6.79 0.99
C ASN A 97 -5.86 6.18 -0.41
N TYR A 98 -4.72 5.61 -0.84
CA TYR A 98 -4.62 4.90 -2.12
C TYR A 98 -5.60 3.72 -2.20
N THR A 99 -5.72 2.95 -1.11
CA THR A 99 -6.66 1.81 -1.03
C THR A 99 -8.11 2.25 -1.22
N LEU A 100 -8.53 3.34 -0.54
CA LEU A 100 -9.89 3.88 -0.69
C LEU A 100 -10.15 4.38 -2.12
N ARG A 101 -9.23 5.15 -2.69
CA ARG A 101 -9.34 5.63 -4.09
C ARG A 101 -9.43 4.49 -5.10
N LYS A 102 -8.73 3.39 -4.86
CA LYS A 102 -8.86 2.19 -5.70
C LYS A 102 -10.26 1.58 -5.57
N ALA A 103 -10.80 1.55 -4.35
CA ALA A 103 -12.14 1.04 -4.09
C ALA A 103 -13.26 1.89 -4.71
N GLU A 104 -13.02 3.18 -4.99
CA GLU A 104 -13.96 4.06 -5.71
C GLU A 104 -14.32 3.55 -7.13
N ALA A 105 -13.54 2.60 -7.68
CA ALA A 105 -13.87 1.94 -8.95
C ALA A 105 -15.26 1.26 -8.95
N ASN A 106 -15.79 0.89 -7.77
CA ASN A 106 -17.12 0.32 -7.62
C ASN A 106 -17.73 0.75 -6.27
N ASN A 107 -18.96 1.31 -6.28
CA ASN A 107 -19.59 1.82 -5.05
C ASN A 107 -19.83 0.75 -3.97
N THR A 108 -20.19 -0.48 -4.38
CA THR A 108 -20.32 -1.63 -3.46
C THR A 108 -18.98 -1.94 -2.81
N MET A 109 -17.89 -1.93 -3.59
CA MET A 109 -16.54 -2.15 -3.09
C MET A 109 -16.07 -1.03 -2.16
N TYR A 110 -16.30 0.23 -2.54
CA TYR A 110 -15.97 1.40 -1.74
C TYR A 110 -16.65 1.36 -0.38
N THR A 111 -17.97 1.11 -0.37
CA THR A 111 -18.75 0.95 0.86
C THR A 111 -18.20 -0.19 1.71
N TYR A 112 -17.92 -1.34 1.10
CA TYR A 112 -17.37 -2.50 1.81
C TYR A 112 -16.03 -2.20 2.48
N PHE A 113 -15.07 -1.61 1.76
CA PHE A 113 -13.78 -1.21 2.34
C PHE A 113 -13.93 -0.15 3.44
N GLY A 114 -14.86 0.80 3.30
CA GLY A 114 -15.21 1.73 4.37
C GLY A 114 -15.65 1.03 5.65
N THR A 115 -16.50 -0.01 5.53
CA THR A 115 -16.93 -0.81 6.69
C THR A 115 -15.81 -1.64 7.31
N LEU A 116 -14.83 -2.12 6.51
CA LEU A 116 -13.66 -2.82 7.02
C LEU A 116 -12.78 -1.86 7.83
N PHE A 117 -12.51 -0.66 7.33
CA PHE A 117 -11.75 0.34 8.08
C PHE A 117 -12.43 0.71 9.40
N ASP A 118 -13.74 0.95 9.40
CA ASP A 118 -14.50 1.23 10.63
C ASP A 118 -14.41 0.05 11.62
N LYS A 119 -14.71 -1.16 11.15
CA LYS A 119 -14.66 -2.39 11.95
C LYS A 119 -13.31 -2.58 12.63
N TYR A 120 -12.21 -2.41 11.89
CA TYR A 120 -10.88 -2.75 12.38
C TYR A 120 -10.18 -1.61 13.11
N PHE A 121 -10.33 -0.36 12.67
CA PHE A 121 -9.63 0.77 13.32
C PHE A 121 -10.44 1.45 14.41
N TYR A 122 -11.77 1.37 14.38
CA TYR A 122 -12.62 2.03 15.37
C TYR A 122 -13.35 1.06 16.31
N GLY A 123 -13.70 -0.14 15.82
CA GLY A 123 -14.43 -1.15 16.58
C GLY A 123 -13.87 -1.40 17.99
N ALA A 124 -14.74 -1.33 19.01
CA ALA A 124 -14.34 -1.38 20.42
C ALA A 124 -13.58 -2.67 20.82
N ASN A 125 -13.89 -3.79 20.16
CA ASN A 125 -13.26 -5.09 20.40
C ASN A 125 -12.21 -5.45 19.34
N SER A 126 -11.85 -4.53 18.45
CA SER A 126 -10.87 -4.81 17.41
C SER A 126 -9.47 -4.86 18.00
N PRO A 127 -8.69 -5.93 17.76
CA PRO A 127 -7.27 -5.95 18.12
C PRO A 127 -6.42 -4.97 17.29
N PHE A 128 -6.96 -4.47 16.18
CA PHE A 128 -6.32 -3.49 15.29
C PHE A 128 -6.81 -2.06 15.54
N ARG A 129 -7.58 -1.82 16.61
CA ARG A 129 -8.13 -0.49 16.91
C ARG A 129 -7.01 0.55 16.97
N ASN A 130 -7.05 1.51 16.07
CA ASN A 130 -6.03 2.55 15.91
C ASN A 130 -6.67 3.82 15.32
N GLU A 131 -6.98 4.78 16.19
CA GLU A 131 -7.63 6.03 15.79
C GLU A 131 -6.72 6.89 14.90
N GLU A 132 -5.40 6.84 15.09
CA GLU A 132 -4.46 7.60 14.25
C GLU A 132 -4.49 7.12 12.80
N PHE A 133 -4.65 5.81 12.59
CA PHE A 133 -4.82 5.24 11.24
C PHE A 133 -6.22 5.51 10.69
N TYR A 134 -7.23 5.67 11.56
CA TYR A 134 -8.60 5.93 11.11
C TYR A 134 -8.83 7.38 10.67
N ILE A 135 -8.15 8.36 11.27
CA ILE A 135 -8.27 9.78 10.90
C ILE A 135 -8.09 10.02 9.38
N PRO A 136 -7.01 9.56 8.72
CA PRO A 136 -6.85 9.80 7.28
C PRO A 136 -7.91 9.07 6.44
N VAL A 137 -8.37 7.90 6.89
CA VAL A 137 -9.48 7.18 6.24
C VAL A 137 -10.77 8.01 6.30
N LEU A 138 -11.15 8.51 7.47
CA LEU A 138 -12.32 9.36 7.63
C LEU A 138 -12.24 10.63 6.78
N GLN A 139 -11.05 11.24 6.69
CA GLN A 139 -10.83 12.40 5.85
C GLN A 139 -11.06 12.08 4.37
N GLU A 140 -10.63 10.93 3.88
CA GLU A 140 -10.92 10.53 2.49
C GLU A 140 -12.42 10.24 2.33
N LEU A 141 -13.03 9.44 3.23
CA LEU A 141 -14.45 9.06 3.17
C LEU A 141 -15.42 10.25 3.13
N VAL A 142 -15.09 11.35 3.82
CA VAL A 142 -15.91 12.57 3.87
C VAL A 142 -15.72 13.47 2.64
N ASN A 143 -14.57 13.35 1.96
CA ASN A 143 -14.22 14.20 0.82
C ASN A 143 -14.51 13.55 -0.55
N SER A 144 -14.80 12.25 -0.59
CA SER A 144 -15.17 11.49 -1.80
C SER A 144 -16.62 11.65 -2.23
#